data_AF-A0A935LNH7-F1
#
_entry.id   AF-A0A935LNH7-F1
#
_cell.length_a   1.000
_cell.length_b   1.000
_cell.length_c   1.000
_cell.angle_alpha   90.00
_cell.angle_beta   90.00
_cell.angle_gamma   90.00
#
_symmetry.space_group_name_H-M   'P 1'
#
loop_
_entity.id
_entity.type
_entity.pdbx_description
1 polymer ?
#
loop_
_entity_poly.entity_id
_entity_poly.type
_entity_poly.pdbx_seq_one_letter_code
_entity_poly.pdbx_strand_id
1 'polypeptide(L)'
;MKKVFVLSILFVLLSACGGEKNKSMTGEDEVTIQDFFDFFPVLILPANFSDSVLSKKTKENDSLLIGHQVYYQFIPDSLIKKVFDAKAQPKIYSVGKFGKEKEELYLLTKVLGSNKKAIFITVFDKDNNYIAGQPLVIHGVNDPINAKVTIDSRFNINKSVIKRLSNGMEVKGNDVYALNAAAKAFMLIMTDSLGEAVTELVNPIDTLPKTFKYAGDYGQGKLILISIRDGQREGRVNFFLHLEKNNKNCVGELKGEAVFTSTNVAEYRQGGDPCVLQFIFNNNGVTLKELEGCGSRMGSLDCTFDGVYPKRKAAKKPEKKEEIVARPKPKKK
;
A
#
# COMPACT_ATOMS: atom_id res chain seq x y z
N MET A 1 -71.31 -1.51 -28.91
CA MET A 1 -70.67 -2.14 -27.72
C MET A 1 -69.14 -2.20 -27.78
N LYS A 2 -68.49 -2.41 -28.94
CA LYS A 2 -67.00 -2.43 -29.05
C LYS A 2 -66.28 -1.10 -28.78
N LYS A 3 -66.91 0.07 -29.01
CA LYS A 3 -66.26 1.38 -28.80
C LYS A 3 -66.21 1.83 -27.32
N VAL A 4 -67.11 1.32 -26.48
CA VAL A 4 -67.15 1.65 -25.04
C VAL A 4 -66.10 0.83 -24.27
N PHE A 5 -65.82 -0.39 -24.73
CA PHE A 5 -64.81 -1.27 -24.12
C PHE A 5 -63.38 -0.77 -24.33
N VAL A 6 -63.10 -0.15 -25.48
CA VAL A 6 -61.77 0.42 -25.79
C VAL A 6 -61.48 1.68 -24.96
N LEU A 7 -62.51 2.47 -24.63
CA LEU A 7 -62.35 3.68 -23.81
C LEU A 7 -62.12 3.35 -22.32
N SER A 8 -62.68 2.24 -21.84
CA SER A 8 -62.50 1.76 -20.46
C SER A 8 -61.10 1.16 -20.23
N ILE A 9 -60.52 0.48 -21.22
CA ILE A 9 -59.14 -0.04 -21.15
C ILE A 9 -58.09 1.09 -21.16
N LEU A 10 -58.37 2.21 -21.84
CA LEU A 10 -57.46 3.36 -21.87
C LEU A 10 -57.42 4.13 -20.54
N PHE A 11 -58.51 4.10 -19.76
CA PHE A 11 -58.59 4.75 -18.44
C PHE A 11 -57.91 3.92 -17.32
N VAL A 12 -57.88 2.59 -17.46
CA VAL A 12 -57.15 1.70 -16.54
C VAL A 12 -55.63 1.78 -16.74
N LEU A 13 -55.17 2.11 -17.95
CA LEU A 13 -53.74 2.33 -18.23
C LEU A 13 -53.20 3.67 -17.69
N LEU A 14 -54.07 4.65 -17.42
CA LEU A 14 -53.67 5.95 -16.85
C LEU A 14 -53.62 5.97 -15.31
N SER A 15 -54.15 4.93 -14.66
CA SER A 15 -54.16 4.79 -13.19
C SER A 15 -53.06 3.86 -12.65
N ALA A 16 -52.23 3.27 -13.52
CA ALA A 16 -51.10 2.42 -13.12
C ALA A 16 -49.78 3.17 -12.85
N CYS A 17 -49.73 4.49 -13.04
CA CYS A 17 -48.60 5.34 -12.63
C CYS A 17 -48.80 5.87 -11.20
N GLY A 18 -49.04 4.97 -10.25
CA GLY A 18 -49.10 5.25 -8.81
C GLY A 18 -47.85 4.80 -8.05
N GLY A 19 -46.75 4.51 -8.75
CA GLY A 19 -45.48 4.21 -8.10
C GLY A 19 -45.02 5.44 -7.33
N GLU A 20 -44.75 5.29 -6.04
CA GLU A 20 -44.13 6.32 -5.20
C GLU A 20 -42.95 6.92 -5.96
N LYS A 21 -43.04 8.21 -6.28
CA LYS A 21 -41.90 8.91 -6.89
C LYS A 21 -40.81 8.95 -5.83
N ASN A 22 -39.70 8.25 -6.08
CA ASN A 22 -38.51 8.34 -5.26
C ASN A 22 -38.18 9.81 -4.99
N LYS A 23 -38.08 10.16 -3.71
CA LYS A 23 -37.79 11.51 -3.24
C LYS A 23 -36.52 12.03 -3.92
N SER A 24 -36.51 13.30 -4.33
CA SER A 24 -35.36 13.87 -5.02
C SER A 24 -34.16 13.95 -4.06
N MET A 25 -33.02 13.38 -4.46
CA MET A 25 -31.79 13.45 -3.66
C MET A 25 -30.94 14.68 -3.97
N THR A 26 -31.40 15.56 -4.85
CA THR A 26 -30.67 16.76 -5.29
C THR A 26 -31.41 18.07 -4.99
N GLY A 27 -32.60 17.99 -4.37
CA GLY A 27 -33.48 19.13 -4.08
C GLY A 27 -33.43 19.61 -2.64
N GLU A 28 -34.37 20.49 -2.29
CA GLU A 28 -34.56 21.05 -0.95
C GLU A 28 -35.58 20.26 -0.11
N ASP A 29 -36.10 19.16 -0.66
CA ASP A 29 -37.04 18.28 0.05
C ASP A 29 -36.39 17.76 1.34
N GLU A 30 -37.17 17.69 2.42
CA GLU A 30 -36.71 17.08 3.66
C GLU A 30 -36.43 15.60 3.43
N VAL A 31 -35.17 15.17 3.46
CA VAL A 31 -34.79 13.76 3.26
C VAL A 31 -34.65 13.09 4.63
N THR A 32 -35.33 11.96 4.82
CA THR A 32 -35.13 11.12 6.01
C THR A 32 -33.94 10.17 5.82
N ILE A 33 -33.41 9.62 6.91
CA ILE A 33 -32.31 8.66 6.80
C ILE A 33 -32.68 7.38 6.05
N GLN A 34 -33.95 6.96 6.13
CA GLN A 34 -34.44 5.80 5.40
C GLN A 34 -34.57 6.10 3.91
N ASP A 35 -35.08 7.28 3.54
CA ASP A 35 -35.09 7.76 2.15
C ASP A 35 -33.66 7.74 1.57
N PHE A 36 -32.69 8.22 2.36
CA PHE A 36 -31.28 8.23 1.97
C PHE A 36 -30.74 6.81 1.76
N PHE A 37 -31.04 5.86 2.65
CA PHE A 37 -30.61 4.47 2.51
C PHE A 37 -31.26 3.77 1.33
N ASP A 38 -32.54 4.02 1.06
CA ASP A 38 -33.28 3.38 -0.04
C ASP A 38 -32.90 3.89 -1.42
N PHE A 39 -32.25 5.06 -1.48
CA PHE A 39 -31.64 5.55 -2.71
C PHE A 39 -30.45 4.71 -3.20
N PHE A 40 -29.79 3.95 -2.31
CA PHE A 40 -28.65 3.11 -2.71
C PHE A 40 -29.13 1.75 -3.24
N PRO A 41 -28.74 1.35 -4.46
CA PRO A 41 -29.09 0.04 -4.98
C PRO A 41 -28.40 -1.07 -4.18
N VAL A 42 -29.07 -2.21 -4.00
CA VAL A 42 -28.47 -3.36 -3.29
C VAL A 42 -27.31 -3.93 -4.10
N LEU A 43 -26.17 -4.10 -3.44
CA LEU A 43 -24.94 -4.62 -4.02
C LEU A 43 -24.73 -6.09 -3.63
N ILE A 44 -24.48 -6.95 -4.62
CA ILE A 44 -24.16 -8.36 -4.40
C ILE A 44 -22.65 -8.51 -4.21
N LEU A 45 -22.25 -9.17 -3.12
CA LEU A 45 -20.84 -9.44 -2.81
C LEU A 45 -20.40 -10.84 -3.31
N PRO A 46 -19.12 -11.01 -3.71
CA PRO A 46 -18.04 -10.04 -3.67
C PRO A 46 -18.14 -8.97 -4.77
N ALA A 47 -17.85 -7.71 -4.42
CA ALA A 47 -17.88 -6.59 -5.35
C ALA A 47 -16.47 -6.09 -5.66
N ASN A 48 -16.23 -5.73 -6.93
CA ASN A 48 -14.91 -5.31 -7.40
C ASN A 48 -14.96 -3.88 -7.94
N PHE A 49 -13.96 -3.09 -7.55
CA PHE A 49 -13.79 -1.70 -7.95
C PHE A 49 -12.36 -1.48 -8.43
N SER A 50 -12.20 -0.81 -9.57
CA SER A 50 -10.88 -0.50 -10.12
C SER A 50 -10.88 0.87 -10.79
N ASP A 51 -9.69 1.42 -11.02
CA ASP A 51 -9.52 2.70 -11.70
C ASP A 51 -10.14 2.73 -13.10
N SER A 52 -10.14 1.60 -13.80
CA SER A 52 -10.80 1.43 -15.10
C SER A 52 -12.33 1.60 -15.06
N VAL A 53 -12.97 1.31 -13.92
CA VAL A 53 -14.41 1.54 -13.69
C VAL A 53 -14.68 3.01 -13.36
N LEU A 54 -13.71 3.71 -12.76
CA LEU A 54 -13.76 5.16 -12.53
C LEU A 54 -13.47 5.97 -13.79
N SER A 55 -12.64 5.46 -14.70
CA SER A 55 -12.21 6.16 -15.91
C SER A 55 -13.20 6.02 -17.07
N LYS A 56 -13.98 4.93 -17.14
CA LYS A 56 -15.08 4.82 -18.11
C LYS A 56 -16.08 5.97 -17.89
N LYS A 57 -16.30 6.76 -18.95
CA LYS A 57 -17.50 7.60 -19.12
C LYS A 57 -18.73 6.70 -19.31
N THR A 58 -18.97 5.75 -18.41
CA THR A 58 -20.29 5.15 -18.30
C THR A 58 -21.20 6.33 -17.99
N LYS A 59 -22.18 6.62 -18.86
CA LYS A 59 -23.10 7.75 -18.70
C LYS A 59 -23.63 7.70 -17.26
N GLU A 60 -23.07 8.54 -16.40
CA GLU A 60 -23.52 8.68 -15.01
C GLU A 60 -24.97 9.12 -15.14
N ASN A 61 -25.88 8.25 -14.74
CA ASN A 61 -27.29 8.56 -14.79
C ASN A 61 -27.53 9.61 -13.70
N ASP A 62 -28.00 10.80 -14.07
CA ASP A 62 -28.33 11.86 -13.11
C ASP A 62 -29.33 11.38 -12.04
N SER A 63 -30.03 10.27 -12.30
CA SER A 63 -30.90 9.59 -11.33
C SER A 63 -30.19 9.04 -10.09
N LEU A 64 -28.86 8.93 -10.08
CA LEU A 64 -28.07 8.47 -8.92
C LEU A 64 -27.30 9.60 -8.24
N LEU A 65 -27.51 10.85 -8.68
CA LEU A 65 -26.85 12.02 -8.12
C LEU A 65 -27.42 12.35 -6.74
N ILE A 66 -26.54 12.66 -5.80
CA ILE A 66 -26.88 13.13 -4.45
C ILE A 66 -26.35 14.56 -4.31
N GLY A 67 -27.24 15.47 -3.89
CA GLY A 67 -26.90 16.85 -3.57
C GLY A 67 -26.05 16.93 -2.30
N HIS A 68 -25.14 17.89 -2.26
CA HIS A 68 -24.22 18.07 -1.13
C HIS A 68 -24.93 18.27 0.21
N GLN A 69 -26.03 19.04 0.23
CA GLN A 69 -26.81 19.28 1.45
C GLN A 69 -27.38 17.98 2.02
N VAL A 70 -28.03 17.18 1.17
CA VAL A 70 -28.57 15.86 1.54
C VAL A 70 -27.46 14.92 1.99
N TYR A 71 -26.35 14.86 1.26
CA TYR A 71 -25.23 13.98 1.62
C TYR A 71 -24.63 14.33 2.98
N TYR A 72 -24.39 15.62 3.24
CA TYR A 72 -23.76 16.08 4.47
C TYR A 72 -24.70 16.14 5.67
N GLN A 73 -26.00 15.93 5.48
CA GLN A 73 -26.94 15.68 6.57
C GLN A 73 -26.63 14.36 7.30
N PHE A 74 -26.11 13.35 6.58
CA PHE A 74 -25.91 12.00 7.11
C PHE A 74 -24.44 11.58 7.19
N ILE A 75 -23.57 12.18 6.39
CA ILE A 75 -22.15 11.80 6.31
C ILE A 75 -21.28 13.04 6.58
N PRO A 76 -20.29 12.96 7.49
CA PRO A 76 -19.41 14.08 7.78
C PRO A 76 -18.66 14.58 6.53
N ASP A 77 -18.73 15.89 6.28
CA ASP A 77 -18.06 16.55 5.14
C ASP A 77 -16.54 16.35 5.14
N SER A 78 -15.95 16.17 6.33
CA SER A 78 -14.55 15.86 6.57
C SER A 78 -14.07 14.63 5.78
N LEU A 79 -14.94 13.66 5.49
CA LEU A 79 -14.61 12.48 4.70
C LEU A 79 -14.21 12.86 3.26
N ILE A 80 -14.98 13.74 2.62
CA ILE A 80 -14.73 14.19 1.25
C ILE A 80 -13.57 15.18 1.22
N LYS A 81 -13.50 16.10 2.19
CA LYS A 81 -12.43 17.11 2.32
C LYS A 81 -11.03 16.51 2.54
N LYS A 82 -10.92 15.25 2.98
CA LYS A 82 -9.64 14.52 3.07
C LYS A 82 -9.03 14.18 1.71
N VAL A 83 -9.84 14.08 0.66
CA VAL A 83 -9.40 13.65 -0.69
C VAL A 83 -9.45 14.81 -1.69
N PHE A 84 -10.47 15.66 -1.57
CA PHE A 84 -10.75 16.78 -2.46
C PHE A 84 -10.46 18.10 -1.75
N ASP A 85 -10.05 19.11 -2.51
CA ASP A 85 -9.78 20.45 -1.96
C ASP A 85 -11.02 20.99 -1.25
N ALA A 86 -10.83 21.74 -0.15
CA ALA A 86 -11.94 22.24 0.68
C ALA A 86 -12.95 23.13 -0.07
N LYS A 87 -12.55 23.71 -1.22
CA LYS A 87 -13.40 24.54 -2.09
C LYS A 87 -14.02 23.74 -3.25
N ALA A 88 -13.64 22.47 -3.43
CA ALA A 88 -14.17 21.64 -4.49
C ALA A 88 -15.64 21.27 -4.20
N GLN A 89 -16.46 21.24 -5.25
CA GLN A 89 -17.85 20.78 -5.22
C GLN A 89 -17.97 19.54 -6.11
N PRO A 90 -17.36 18.40 -5.71
CA PRO A 90 -17.36 17.20 -6.53
C PRO A 90 -18.77 16.62 -6.64
N LYS A 91 -19.11 16.02 -7.78
CA LYS A 91 -20.41 15.35 -7.92
C LYS A 91 -20.41 14.04 -7.13
N ILE A 92 -21.48 13.76 -6.40
CA ILE A 92 -21.61 12.59 -5.53
C ILE A 92 -22.68 11.67 -6.09
N TYR A 93 -22.36 10.40 -6.33
CA TYR A 93 -23.26 9.41 -6.89
C TYR A 93 -23.37 8.19 -5.98
N SER A 94 -24.59 7.67 -5.79
CA SER A 94 -24.81 6.39 -5.12
C SER A 94 -24.27 5.24 -5.97
N VAL A 95 -23.47 4.35 -5.38
CA VAL A 95 -22.96 3.14 -6.05
C VAL A 95 -23.71 1.90 -5.60
N GLY A 96 -23.94 1.76 -4.30
CA GLY A 96 -24.75 0.69 -3.76
C GLY A 96 -24.64 0.54 -2.26
N LYS A 97 -25.49 -0.32 -1.70
CA LYS A 97 -25.53 -0.68 -0.28
C LYS A 97 -25.42 -2.18 -0.07
N PHE A 98 -24.84 -2.57 1.05
CA PHE A 98 -24.82 -3.95 1.53
C PHE A 98 -24.76 -3.96 3.06
N GLY A 99 -25.14 -5.07 3.66
CA GLY A 99 -25.22 -5.22 5.11
C GLY A 99 -26.16 -6.36 5.44
N LYS A 100 -26.31 -6.66 6.72
CA LYS A 100 -27.35 -7.59 7.18
C LYS A 100 -28.44 -6.81 7.88
N GLU A 101 -29.65 -7.35 7.80
CA GLU A 101 -30.80 -6.76 8.49
C GLU A 101 -30.49 -6.65 10.00
N LYS A 102 -30.68 -5.45 10.58
CA LYS A 102 -30.42 -5.13 12.00
C LYS A 102 -28.94 -5.21 12.44
N GLU A 103 -28.01 -5.28 11.50
CA GLU A 103 -26.57 -5.10 11.75
C GLU A 103 -26.10 -3.76 11.16
N GLU A 104 -24.82 -3.64 10.81
CA GLU A 104 -24.28 -2.47 10.14
C GLU A 104 -24.70 -2.38 8.66
N LEU A 105 -24.99 -1.17 8.21
CA LEU A 105 -25.27 -0.85 6.81
C LEU A 105 -24.07 -0.13 6.18
N TYR A 106 -23.56 -0.67 5.08
CA TYR A 106 -22.47 -0.10 4.31
C TYR A 106 -23.02 0.57 3.06
N LEU A 107 -22.62 1.83 2.84
CA LEU A 107 -22.95 2.60 1.64
C LEU A 107 -21.67 2.91 0.85
N LEU A 108 -21.73 2.69 -0.46
CA LEU A 108 -20.67 3.05 -1.39
C LEU A 108 -21.08 4.26 -2.22
N THR A 109 -20.20 5.26 -2.28
CA THR A 109 -20.45 6.51 -3.01
C THR A 109 -19.29 6.82 -3.94
N LYS A 110 -19.59 7.13 -5.19
CA LYS A 110 -18.61 7.58 -6.18
C LYS A 110 -18.60 9.10 -6.20
N VAL A 111 -17.41 9.68 -6.07
CA VAL A 111 -17.24 11.13 -5.98
C VAL A 111 -16.31 11.60 -7.09
N LEU A 112 -16.80 12.54 -7.89
CA LEU A 112 -16.15 13.02 -9.11
C LEU A 112 -15.78 14.50 -8.97
N GLY A 113 -14.49 14.75 -8.76
CA GLY A 113 -13.91 16.10 -8.83
C GLY A 113 -13.36 16.41 -10.22
N SER A 114 -12.78 17.60 -10.37
CA SER A 114 -12.13 18.03 -11.62
C SER A 114 -10.93 17.17 -12.00
N ASN A 115 -10.06 16.87 -11.02
CA ASN A 115 -8.76 16.21 -11.24
C ASN A 115 -8.62 14.87 -10.52
N LYS A 116 -9.62 14.48 -9.73
CA LYS A 116 -9.62 13.24 -8.94
C LYS A 116 -10.99 12.59 -9.00
N LYS A 117 -10.99 11.26 -8.90
CA LYS A 117 -12.19 10.45 -8.73
C LYS A 117 -11.96 9.53 -7.55
N ALA A 118 -12.99 9.28 -6.75
CA ALA A 118 -12.87 8.37 -5.63
C ALA A 118 -14.13 7.53 -5.42
N ILE A 119 -13.95 6.36 -4.83
CA ILE A 119 -15.04 5.58 -4.23
C ILE A 119 -14.82 5.63 -2.73
N PHE A 120 -15.85 5.99 -1.98
CA PHE A 120 -15.86 5.93 -0.52
C PHE A 120 -16.76 4.80 -0.06
N ILE A 121 -16.39 4.24 1.08
CA ILE A 121 -17.28 3.43 1.90
C ILE A 121 -17.62 4.20 3.16
N THR A 122 -18.88 4.12 3.57
CA THR A 122 -19.39 4.63 4.85
C THR A 122 -20.22 3.57 5.52
N VAL A 123 -20.26 3.60 6.85
CA VAL A 123 -20.95 2.60 7.67
C VAL A 123 -21.85 3.30 8.67
N PHE A 124 -23.07 2.77 8.76
CA PHE A 124 -24.07 3.14 9.75
C PHE A 124 -24.31 1.95 10.69
N ASP A 125 -24.46 2.23 11.99
CA ASP A 125 -24.84 1.21 12.96
C ASP A 125 -26.34 0.89 12.87
N LYS A 126 -26.78 -0.10 13.66
CA LYS A 126 -28.18 -0.53 13.77
C LYS A 126 -29.16 0.58 14.20
N ASP A 127 -28.63 1.65 14.80
CA ASP A 127 -29.39 2.81 15.27
C ASP A 127 -29.34 3.95 14.24
N ASN A 128 -28.86 3.64 13.01
CA ASN A 128 -28.70 4.53 11.87
C ASN A 128 -27.70 5.67 12.11
N ASN A 129 -26.76 5.54 13.04
CA ASN A 129 -25.73 6.54 13.24
C ASN A 129 -24.54 6.26 12.34
N TYR A 130 -23.98 7.30 11.72
CA TYR A 130 -22.68 7.20 11.05
C TYR A 130 -21.61 6.79 12.07
N ILE A 131 -20.88 5.70 11.79
CA ILE A 131 -19.80 5.22 12.66
C ILE A 131 -18.43 5.23 11.98
N ALA A 132 -18.32 4.98 10.67
CA ALA A 132 -17.02 4.92 10.02
C ALA A 132 -17.10 5.27 8.53
N GLY A 133 -15.97 5.71 7.96
CA GLY A 133 -15.86 5.88 6.51
C GLY A 133 -14.43 6.12 6.07
N GLN A 134 -14.11 5.65 4.85
CA GLN A 134 -12.80 5.85 4.24
C GLN A 134 -12.88 5.80 2.71
N PRO A 135 -11.92 6.42 1.99
CA PRO A 135 -11.76 6.19 0.56
C PRO A 135 -11.25 4.78 0.28
N LEU A 136 -11.93 4.05 -0.61
CA LEU A 136 -11.52 2.75 -1.11
C LEU A 136 -10.50 2.88 -2.25
N VAL A 137 -10.88 3.66 -3.26
CA VAL A 137 -10.10 3.91 -4.47
C VAL A 137 -10.03 5.42 -4.67
N ILE A 138 -8.84 5.94 -4.99
CA ILE A 138 -8.61 7.32 -5.40
C ILE A 138 -7.81 7.24 -6.69
N HIS A 139 -8.30 7.89 -7.74
CA HIS A 139 -7.65 7.93 -9.04
C HIS A 139 -7.46 9.39 -9.47
N GLY A 140 -6.21 9.80 -9.62
CA GLY A 140 -5.82 11.10 -10.17
C GLY A 140 -5.64 11.07 -11.69
N VAL A 141 -5.62 12.24 -12.32
CA VAL A 141 -5.20 12.38 -13.72
C VAL A 141 -3.71 12.00 -13.84
N ASN A 142 -3.39 11.01 -14.68
CA ASN A 142 -2.03 10.48 -14.91
C ASN A 142 -1.40 9.77 -13.71
N ASP A 143 -2.20 9.14 -12.84
CA ASP A 143 -1.66 8.38 -11.71
C ASP A 143 -0.90 7.11 -12.20
N PRO A 144 0.41 6.94 -11.90
CA PRO A 144 1.14 5.70 -12.22
C PRO A 144 0.71 4.51 -11.34
N ILE A 145 -0.23 4.74 -10.43
CA ILE A 145 -0.77 3.76 -9.51
C ILE A 145 -2.10 3.24 -10.06
N ASN A 146 -2.19 1.91 -10.19
CA ASN A 146 -3.44 1.22 -10.45
C ASN A 146 -3.92 0.53 -9.16
N ALA A 147 -5.10 0.89 -8.69
CA ALA A 147 -5.75 0.28 -7.54
C ALA A 147 -6.90 -0.63 -7.97
N LYS A 148 -6.98 -1.80 -7.32
CA LYS A 148 -8.11 -2.72 -7.36
C LYS A 148 -8.57 -2.97 -5.93
N VAL A 149 -9.85 -2.75 -5.67
CA VAL A 149 -10.49 -3.04 -4.39
C VAL A 149 -11.52 -4.13 -4.59
N THR A 150 -11.52 -5.12 -3.70
CA THR A 150 -12.53 -6.17 -3.64
C THR A 150 -13.14 -6.17 -2.24
N ILE A 151 -14.46 -6.02 -2.15
CA ILE A 151 -15.20 -6.25 -0.90
C ILE A 151 -15.69 -7.69 -0.94
N ASP A 152 -15.23 -8.51 -0.01
CA ASP A 152 -15.60 -9.94 0.05
C ASP A 152 -16.95 -10.17 0.76
N SER A 153 -17.44 -11.41 0.75
CA SER A 153 -18.70 -11.79 1.39
C SER A 153 -18.69 -11.67 2.93
N ARG A 154 -17.53 -11.49 3.55
CA ARG A 154 -17.34 -11.23 4.98
C ARG A 154 -17.12 -9.74 5.27
N PHE A 155 -17.34 -8.88 4.28
CA PHE A 155 -17.17 -7.43 4.33
C PHE A 155 -15.71 -6.97 4.53
N ASN A 156 -14.72 -7.84 4.29
CA ASN A 156 -13.33 -7.39 4.25
C ASN A 156 -13.06 -6.63 2.96
N ILE A 157 -12.33 -5.52 3.09
CA ILE A 157 -11.92 -4.66 2.01
C ILE A 157 -10.49 -5.03 1.63
N ASN A 158 -10.34 -5.75 0.54
CA ASN A 158 -9.05 -6.15 -0.01
C ASN A 158 -8.61 -5.12 -1.04
N LYS A 159 -7.54 -4.38 -0.78
CA LYS A 159 -7.00 -3.34 -1.65
C LYS A 159 -5.65 -3.79 -2.21
N SER A 160 -5.60 -4.05 -3.50
CA SER A 160 -4.37 -4.31 -4.25
C SER A 160 -3.96 -3.04 -4.98
N VAL A 161 -2.72 -2.62 -4.79
CA VAL A 161 -2.14 -1.46 -5.48
C VAL A 161 -0.96 -1.93 -6.31
N ILE A 162 -0.91 -1.55 -7.57
CA ILE A 162 0.21 -1.81 -8.48
C ILE A 162 0.78 -0.45 -8.89
N LYS A 163 2.05 -0.22 -8.59
CA LYS A 163 2.77 0.98 -8.99
C LYS A 163 3.81 0.62 -10.03
N ARG A 164 3.74 1.25 -11.20
CA ARG A 164 4.79 1.12 -12.21
C ARG A 164 5.87 2.17 -11.97
N LEU A 165 7.11 1.71 -11.80
CA LEU A 165 8.27 2.56 -11.61
C LEU A 165 8.79 3.08 -12.96
N SER A 166 9.59 4.16 -12.91
CA SER A 166 10.15 4.81 -14.09
C SER A 166 11.05 3.90 -14.94
N ASN A 167 11.61 2.85 -14.35
CA ASN A 167 12.41 1.84 -15.03
C ASN A 167 11.58 0.67 -15.60
N GLY A 168 10.24 0.77 -15.56
CA GLY A 168 9.34 -0.24 -16.10
C GLY A 168 9.01 -1.40 -15.15
N MET A 169 9.63 -1.47 -13.97
CA MET A 169 9.30 -2.48 -12.95
C MET A 169 7.94 -2.18 -12.32
N GLU A 170 7.22 -3.23 -11.94
CA GLU A 170 5.95 -3.11 -11.22
C GLU A 170 6.14 -3.57 -9.77
N VAL A 171 5.68 -2.74 -8.84
CA VAL A 171 5.64 -3.05 -7.41
C VAL A 171 4.18 -3.22 -7.03
N LYS A 172 3.88 -4.31 -6.33
CA LYS A 172 2.55 -4.64 -5.84
C LYS A 172 2.52 -4.58 -4.32
N GLY A 173 1.45 -4.05 -3.75
CA GLY A 173 1.14 -4.17 -2.34
C GLY A 173 -0.33 -4.49 -2.14
N ASN A 174 -0.63 -5.16 -1.04
CA ASN A 174 -1.98 -5.62 -0.70
C ASN A 174 -2.29 -5.23 0.75
N ASP A 175 -3.36 -4.49 0.97
CA ASP A 175 -3.90 -4.24 2.30
C ASP A 175 -5.26 -4.91 2.44
N VAL A 176 -5.58 -5.38 3.64
CA VAL A 176 -6.92 -5.83 4.01
C VAL A 176 -7.40 -5.02 5.20
N TYR A 177 -8.56 -4.40 5.04
CA TYR A 177 -9.24 -3.67 6.09
C TYR A 177 -10.53 -4.39 6.50
N ALA A 178 -10.83 -4.36 7.80
CA ALA A 178 -12.10 -4.79 8.34
C ALA A 178 -12.67 -3.71 9.26
N LEU A 179 -14.00 -3.66 9.40
CA LEU A 179 -14.63 -2.75 10.35
C LEU A 179 -14.37 -3.26 11.78
N ASN A 180 -13.89 -2.38 12.65
CA ASN A 180 -13.99 -2.56 14.09
C ASN A 180 -15.15 -1.69 14.60
N ALA A 181 -16.29 -2.33 14.86
CA ALA A 181 -17.50 -1.63 15.30
C ALA A 181 -17.31 -0.92 16.65
N ALA A 182 -16.57 -1.52 17.58
CA ALA A 182 -16.30 -0.93 18.89
C ALA A 182 -15.41 0.33 18.79
N ALA A 183 -14.40 0.30 17.91
CA ALA A 183 -13.53 1.44 17.64
C ALA A 183 -14.14 2.46 16.67
N LYS A 184 -15.31 2.16 16.08
CA LYS A 184 -15.97 2.99 15.05
C LYS A 184 -15.01 3.38 13.93
N ALA A 185 -14.22 2.41 13.46
CA ALA A 185 -13.18 2.64 12.46
C ALA A 185 -12.89 1.40 11.63
N PHE A 186 -12.43 1.61 10.39
CA PHE A 186 -11.79 0.54 9.64
C PHE A 186 -10.37 0.32 10.15
N MET A 187 -10.05 -0.91 10.51
CA MET A 187 -8.70 -1.31 10.93
C MET A 187 -8.01 -2.07 9.81
N LEU A 188 -6.73 -1.78 9.61
CA LEU A 188 -5.83 -2.59 8.82
C LEU A 188 -5.58 -3.90 9.57
N ILE A 189 -6.00 -5.03 8.99
CA ILE A 189 -5.84 -6.36 9.59
C ILE A 189 -4.76 -7.18 8.88
N MET A 190 -4.38 -6.81 7.66
CA MET A 190 -3.26 -7.39 6.94
C MET A 190 -2.64 -6.34 6.02
N THR A 191 -1.32 -6.30 5.94
CA THR A 191 -0.59 -5.52 4.94
C THR A 191 0.57 -6.35 4.40
N ASP A 192 0.63 -6.42 3.09
CA ASP A 192 1.75 -6.88 2.30
C ASP A 192 2.23 -5.65 1.56
N SER A 193 3.19 -4.94 2.16
CA SER A 193 3.65 -3.64 1.72
C SER A 193 3.98 -3.67 0.24
N LEU A 194 3.69 -2.57 -0.48
CA LEU A 194 4.28 -2.29 -1.79
C LEU A 194 5.78 -2.46 -1.61
N GLY A 195 6.33 -3.61 -2.04
CA GLY A 195 7.68 -4.01 -1.71
C GLY A 195 8.59 -2.81 -1.87
N GLU A 196 9.18 -2.34 -0.76
CA GLU A 196 10.04 -1.17 -0.83
C GLU A 196 11.07 -1.51 -1.90
N ALA A 197 11.13 -0.68 -2.95
CA ALA A 197 12.31 -0.67 -3.76
C ALA A 197 13.39 -0.16 -2.81
N VAL A 198 14.03 -1.08 -2.07
CA VAL A 198 15.25 -0.83 -1.32
C VAL A 198 16.25 -0.46 -2.40
N THR A 199 16.30 0.83 -2.71
CA THR A 199 17.18 1.39 -3.73
C THR A 199 18.62 1.33 -3.25
N GLU A 200 18.84 1.24 -1.94
CA GLU A 200 20.13 1.11 -1.28
C GLU A 200 20.06 0.20 -0.05
N LEU A 201 20.82 -0.88 -0.11
CA LEU A 201 21.06 -1.80 1.00
C LEU A 201 21.82 -1.08 2.12
N VAL A 202 21.19 -0.96 3.29
CA VAL A 202 21.80 -0.34 4.48
C VAL A 202 22.69 -1.37 5.18
N ASN A 203 23.94 -0.99 5.42
CA ASN A 203 24.89 -1.82 6.15
C ASN A 203 24.81 -1.55 7.68
N PRO A 204 24.29 -2.47 8.50
CA PRO A 204 24.09 -2.24 9.93
C PRO A 204 25.39 -2.14 10.73
N ILE A 205 26.52 -2.58 10.16
CA ILE A 205 27.82 -2.55 10.83
C ILE A 205 28.78 -1.52 10.20
N ASP A 206 28.26 -0.57 9.40
CA ASP A 206 29.13 0.39 8.70
C ASP A 206 29.88 1.33 9.64
N THR A 207 29.32 1.58 10.82
CA THR A 207 29.93 2.42 11.87
C THR A 207 31.08 1.74 12.61
N LEU A 208 31.24 0.42 12.48
CA LEU A 208 32.31 -0.30 13.15
C LEU A 208 33.68 -0.03 12.51
N PRO A 209 34.78 -0.14 13.28
CA PRO A 209 36.13 0.05 12.77
C PRO A 209 36.50 -0.87 11.59
N LYS A 210 37.35 -0.33 10.70
CA LYS A 210 37.87 -1.00 9.49
C LYS A 210 39.41 -0.96 9.46
N THR A 211 40.05 -1.30 10.56
CA THR A 211 41.51 -1.17 10.73
C THR A 211 42.27 -2.40 10.29
N PHE A 212 41.64 -3.59 10.36
CA PHE A 212 42.29 -4.83 9.97
C PHE A 212 42.40 -4.99 8.44
N LYS A 213 43.40 -5.76 7.97
CA LYS A 213 43.75 -5.93 6.55
C LYS A 213 42.56 -6.30 5.64
N TYR A 214 41.72 -7.22 6.11
CA TYR A 214 40.55 -7.71 5.36
C TYR A 214 39.24 -6.98 5.72
N ALA A 215 39.29 -5.92 6.52
CA ALA A 215 38.13 -5.10 6.75
C ALA A 215 37.75 -4.34 5.48
N GLY A 216 36.44 -4.18 5.27
CA GLY A 216 35.88 -3.52 4.11
C GLY A 216 34.55 -4.10 3.68
N ASP A 217 34.04 -3.58 2.57
CA ASP A 217 32.81 -4.05 1.95
C ASP A 217 33.15 -4.76 0.64
N TYR A 218 32.47 -5.86 0.38
CA TYR A 218 32.67 -6.75 -0.74
C TYR A 218 31.32 -7.00 -1.44
N GLY A 219 31.38 -7.43 -2.70
CA GLY A 219 30.20 -7.77 -3.49
C GLY A 219 30.03 -6.87 -4.72
N GLN A 220 29.03 -7.21 -5.54
CA GLN A 220 28.79 -6.59 -6.84
C GLN A 220 27.40 -5.97 -6.90
N GLY A 221 27.30 -4.75 -7.44
CA GLY A 221 26.03 -4.02 -7.52
C GLY A 221 25.53 -3.52 -6.17
N LYS A 222 24.25 -3.16 -6.10
CA LYS A 222 23.64 -2.56 -4.90
C LYS A 222 23.05 -3.58 -3.91
N LEU A 223 22.75 -4.79 -4.36
CA LEU A 223 21.96 -5.79 -3.63
C LEU A 223 22.78 -7.01 -3.15
N ILE A 224 24.11 -6.98 -3.34
CA ILE A 224 25.03 -8.00 -2.82
C ILE A 224 26.09 -7.29 -2.01
N LEU A 225 26.00 -7.38 -0.68
CA LEU A 225 26.95 -6.79 0.26
C LEU A 225 27.47 -7.88 1.20
N ILE A 226 28.79 -7.96 1.32
CA ILE A 226 29.45 -8.67 2.41
C ILE A 226 30.32 -7.63 3.09
N SER A 227 29.96 -7.28 4.31
CA SER A 227 30.64 -6.29 5.12
C SER A 227 31.47 -7.00 6.19
N ILE A 228 32.75 -6.67 6.26
CA ILE A 228 33.71 -7.21 7.24
C ILE A 228 34.25 -6.05 8.06
N ARG A 229 34.21 -6.20 9.38
CA ARG A 229 34.61 -5.20 10.37
C ARG A 229 35.47 -5.85 11.43
N ASP A 230 36.20 -5.02 12.14
CA ASP A 230 37.07 -5.47 13.21
C ASP A 230 36.25 -6.18 14.30
N GLY A 231 36.75 -7.32 14.78
CA GLY A 231 36.19 -8.03 15.94
C GLY A 231 36.55 -7.35 17.25
N GLN A 232 35.82 -7.69 18.31
CA GLN A 232 36.13 -7.19 19.66
C GLN A 232 37.38 -7.86 20.26
N ARG A 233 37.77 -9.02 19.73
CA ARG A 233 38.90 -9.84 20.21
C ARG A 233 39.84 -10.15 19.05
N GLU A 234 41.11 -10.36 19.39
CA GLU A 234 42.11 -10.79 18.40
C GLU A 234 41.70 -12.10 17.71
N GLY A 235 42.04 -12.21 16.43
CA GLY A 235 41.69 -13.37 15.61
C GLY A 235 40.20 -13.46 15.23
N ARG A 236 39.40 -12.40 15.44
CA ARG A 236 37.98 -12.39 15.11
C ARG A 236 37.58 -11.20 14.25
N VAL A 237 36.52 -11.37 13.46
CA VAL A 237 35.89 -10.31 12.66
C VAL A 237 34.39 -10.34 12.81
N ASN A 238 33.78 -9.15 12.82
CA ASN A 238 32.35 -9.01 12.68
C ASN A 238 31.98 -9.00 11.20
N PHE A 239 30.91 -9.69 10.83
CA PHE A 239 30.40 -9.65 9.47
C PHE A 239 28.91 -9.40 9.41
N PHE A 240 28.50 -8.81 8.28
CA PHE A 240 27.13 -8.72 7.83
C PHE A 240 27.13 -9.07 6.35
N LEU A 241 26.30 -10.03 5.93
CA LEU A 241 26.11 -10.34 4.53
C LEU A 241 24.64 -10.24 4.18
N HIS A 242 24.38 -9.72 2.99
CA HIS A 242 23.08 -9.67 2.36
C HIS A 242 23.26 -9.92 0.87
N LEU A 243 22.56 -10.93 0.36
CA LEU A 243 22.63 -11.33 -1.04
C LEU A 243 21.22 -11.44 -1.62
N GLU A 244 20.96 -10.69 -2.67
CA GLU A 244 19.82 -10.89 -3.57
C GLU A 244 20.33 -11.41 -4.92
N LYS A 245 20.01 -12.66 -5.24
CA LYS A 245 20.32 -13.32 -6.52
C LYS A 245 19.02 -13.75 -7.22
N ASN A 246 19.09 -13.99 -8.53
CA ASN A 246 18.01 -14.57 -9.33
C ASN A 246 16.67 -13.80 -9.25
N ASN A 247 16.67 -12.49 -9.48
CA ASN A 247 15.45 -11.65 -9.46
C ASN A 247 14.61 -11.83 -8.18
N LYS A 248 15.24 -11.81 -7.00
CA LYS A 248 14.63 -12.00 -5.67
C LYS A 248 14.25 -13.44 -5.30
N ASN A 249 14.56 -14.44 -6.12
CA ASN A 249 14.28 -15.83 -5.77
C ASN A 249 15.27 -16.39 -4.72
N CYS A 250 16.44 -15.77 -4.57
CA CYS A 250 17.40 -16.10 -3.53
C CYS A 250 17.73 -14.83 -2.75
N VAL A 251 17.14 -14.69 -1.57
CA VAL A 251 17.39 -13.56 -0.65
C VAL A 251 17.88 -14.13 0.66
N GLY A 252 19.10 -13.79 1.04
CA GLY A 252 19.64 -14.23 2.32
C GLY A 252 20.45 -13.17 3.03
N GLU A 253 20.26 -13.15 4.35
CA GLU A 253 20.95 -12.27 5.27
C GLU A 253 21.54 -13.08 6.42
N LEU A 254 22.80 -12.81 6.77
CA LEU A 254 23.45 -13.40 7.92
C LEU A 254 24.38 -12.37 8.56
N LYS A 255 24.43 -12.37 9.89
CA LYS A 255 25.35 -11.52 10.66
C LYS A 255 25.91 -12.32 11.82
N GLY A 256 27.14 -12.02 12.18
CA GLY A 256 27.79 -12.71 13.29
C GLY A 256 29.26 -12.37 13.41
N GLU A 257 29.95 -13.19 14.19
CA GLU A 257 31.39 -13.12 14.38
C GLU A 257 32.03 -14.37 13.76
N ALA A 258 33.05 -14.18 12.92
CA ALA A 258 33.85 -15.25 12.36
C ALA A 258 35.25 -15.25 13.00
N VAL A 259 35.80 -16.45 13.20
CA VAL A 259 37.10 -16.67 13.85
C VAL A 259 38.12 -17.11 12.80
N PHE A 260 39.30 -16.48 12.78
CA PHE A 260 40.39 -16.88 11.91
C PHE A 260 40.93 -18.26 12.31
N THR A 261 40.87 -19.20 11.38
CA THR A 261 41.49 -20.52 11.49
C THR A 261 42.86 -20.56 10.82
N SER A 262 43.14 -19.61 9.94
CA SER A 262 44.46 -19.37 9.34
C SER A 262 44.62 -17.89 8.97
N THR A 263 45.77 -17.52 8.39
CA THR A 263 46.11 -16.12 8.03
C THR A 263 45.06 -15.42 7.19
N ASN A 264 44.34 -16.13 6.33
CA ASN A 264 43.35 -15.55 5.42
C ASN A 264 42.02 -16.32 5.40
N VAL A 265 41.78 -17.24 6.33
CA VAL A 265 40.54 -18.01 6.42
C VAL A 265 39.89 -17.74 7.77
N ALA A 266 38.63 -17.28 7.74
CA ALA A 266 37.79 -17.17 8.91
C ALA A 266 36.55 -18.05 8.78
N GLU A 267 36.07 -18.60 9.89
CA GLU A 267 34.88 -19.46 9.94
C GLU A 267 33.86 -18.89 10.91
N TYR A 268 32.61 -18.80 10.45
CA TYR A 268 31.45 -18.58 11.30
C TYR A 268 30.85 -19.94 11.66
N ARG A 269 30.67 -20.15 12.96
CA ARG A 269 29.97 -21.29 13.54
C ARG A 269 29.29 -20.84 14.83
N GLN A 270 27.97 -21.05 14.92
CA GLN A 270 27.19 -20.76 16.13
C GLN A 270 26.64 -22.05 16.72
N GLY A 271 26.77 -22.23 18.04
CA GLY A 271 26.23 -23.40 18.73
C GLY A 271 24.71 -23.52 18.53
N GLY A 272 24.25 -24.66 18.03
CA GLY A 272 22.85 -24.92 17.71
C GLY A 272 22.39 -24.44 16.33
N ASP A 273 23.25 -23.77 15.55
CA ASP A 273 22.99 -23.41 14.16
C ASP A 273 23.74 -24.38 13.22
N PRO A 274 23.04 -25.10 12.31
CA PRO A 274 23.70 -25.99 11.35
C PRO A 274 24.46 -25.23 10.25
N CYS A 275 24.34 -23.90 10.17
CA CYS A 275 25.05 -23.09 9.18
C CYS A 275 26.51 -22.87 9.58
N VAL A 276 27.44 -23.37 8.76
CA VAL A 276 28.87 -23.10 8.86
C VAL A 276 29.34 -22.40 7.60
N LEU A 277 29.85 -21.18 7.75
CA LEU A 277 30.26 -20.34 6.64
C LEU A 277 31.73 -19.98 6.75
N GLN A 278 32.48 -20.31 5.71
CA GLN A 278 33.90 -20.01 5.59
C GLN A 278 34.13 -18.80 4.68
N PHE A 279 34.96 -17.88 5.15
CA PHE A 279 35.43 -16.70 4.45
C PHE A 279 36.90 -16.89 4.08
N ILE A 280 37.20 -16.94 2.78
CA ILE A 280 38.57 -17.05 2.27
C ILE A 280 38.95 -15.71 1.65
N PHE A 281 39.83 -14.98 2.33
CA PHE A 281 40.23 -13.64 1.94
C PHE A 281 41.42 -13.67 0.98
N ASN A 282 41.38 -12.76 0.01
CA ASN A 282 42.54 -12.36 -0.77
C ASN A 282 42.60 -10.83 -0.84
N ASN A 283 43.62 -10.27 -1.50
CA ASN A 283 43.79 -8.81 -1.56
C ASN A 283 42.64 -8.09 -2.29
N ASN A 284 41.94 -8.78 -3.18
CA ASN A 284 40.96 -8.18 -4.10
C ASN A 284 39.52 -8.63 -3.84
N GLY A 285 39.28 -9.49 -2.84
CA GLY A 285 37.97 -10.10 -2.64
C GLY A 285 37.90 -11.07 -1.47
N VAL A 286 36.70 -11.59 -1.28
CA VAL A 286 36.40 -12.67 -0.34
C VAL A 286 35.62 -13.76 -1.08
N THR A 287 36.02 -15.01 -0.88
CA THR A 287 35.26 -16.17 -1.33
C THR A 287 34.48 -16.71 -0.14
N LEU A 288 33.18 -16.89 -0.31
CA LEU A 288 32.34 -17.58 0.66
C LEU A 288 32.21 -19.06 0.27
N LYS A 289 32.29 -19.94 1.27
CA LYS A 289 31.98 -21.36 1.15
C LYS A 289 31.10 -21.80 2.30
N GLU A 290 29.94 -22.34 1.99
CA GLU A 290 29.08 -23.05 2.93
C GLU A 290 29.67 -24.44 3.17
N LEU A 291 30.17 -24.69 4.38
CA LEU A 291 30.66 -26.01 4.76
C LEU A 291 29.51 -26.89 5.24
N GLU A 292 28.50 -26.29 5.87
CA GLU A 292 27.33 -26.97 6.41
C GLU A 292 26.09 -26.06 6.30
N GLY A 293 24.95 -26.61 5.88
CA GLY A 293 23.59 -26.21 6.31
C GLY A 293 23.06 -24.78 6.15
N CYS A 294 23.68 -23.88 5.37
CA CYS A 294 23.26 -22.46 5.34
C CYS A 294 22.06 -22.11 4.44
N GLY A 295 21.57 -23.03 3.59
CA GLY A 295 20.51 -22.76 2.61
C GLY A 295 19.18 -22.25 3.20
N SER A 296 18.85 -22.61 4.46
CA SER A 296 17.67 -22.08 5.17
C SER A 296 17.69 -20.55 5.34
N ARG A 297 18.87 -19.93 5.27
CA ARG A 297 19.07 -18.47 5.38
C ARG A 297 18.86 -17.73 4.06
N MET A 298 18.70 -18.44 2.94
CA MET A 298 18.62 -17.88 1.57
C MET A 298 17.22 -17.94 0.94
N GLY A 299 16.20 -18.34 1.70
CA GLY A 299 14.79 -18.33 1.29
C GLY A 299 14.34 -19.49 0.39
N SER A 300 15.26 -20.28 -0.18
CA SER A 300 14.99 -21.49 -0.94
C SER A 300 16.14 -22.50 -0.82
N LEU A 301 15.84 -23.79 -0.93
CA LEU A 301 16.81 -24.89 -0.79
C LEU A 301 17.87 -24.94 -1.90
N ASP A 302 17.60 -24.31 -3.05
CA ASP A 302 18.53 -24.25 -4.18
C ASP A 302 19.50 -23.05 -4.11
N CYS A 303 19.41 -22.25 -3.05
CA CYS A 303 20.17 -21.01 -2.90
C CYS A 303 21.34 -21.16 -1.93
N THR A 304 22.48 -20.58 -2.31
CA THR A 304 23.73 -20.66 -1.54
C THR A 304 24.46 -19.31 -1.48
N PHE A 305 25.15 -19.07 -0.36
CA PHE A 305 26.10 -18.00 -0.17
C PHE A 305 27.40 -18.19 -0.97
N ASP A 306 27.66 -19.41 -1.48
CA ASP A 306 28.85 -19.72 -2.26
C ASP A 306 29.07 -18.70 -3.39
N GLY A 307 30.32 -18.27 -3.50
CA GLY A 307 30.71 -17.33 -4.53
C GLY A 307 31.99 -16.56 -4.21
N VAL A 308 32.41 -15.78 -5.20
CA VAL A 308 33.57 -14.89 -5.11
C VAL A 308 33.09 -13.45 -5.21
N TYR A 309 33.42 -12.65 -4.20
CA TYR A 309 32.91 -11.29 -4.05
C TYR A 309 34.08 -10.31 -4.05
N PRO A 310 34.18 -9.43 -5.06
CA PRO A 310 35.28 -8.48 -5.16
C PRO A 310 35.18 -7.41 -4.05
N LYS A 311 36.33 -6.91 -3.60
CA LYS A 311 36.41 -5.80 -2.64
C LYS A 311 35.93 -4.53 -3.31
N ARG A 312 34.98 -3.83 -2.67
CA ARG A 312 34.48 -2.55 -3.15
C ARG A 312 35.55 -1.48 -2.98
N LYS A 313 35.62 -0.56 -3.94
CA LYS A 313 36.46 0.64 -3.82
C LYS A 313 35.88 1.52 -2.72
N ALA A 314 36.73 2.06 -1.86
CA ALA A 314 36.30 3.00 -0.84
C ALA A 314 35.59 4.20 -1.50
N ALA A 315 34.38 4.50 -1.06
CA ALA A 315 33.69 5.72 -1.50
C ALA A 315 34.51 6.94 -1.05
N LYS A 316 34.81 7.85 -1.98
CA LYS A 316 35.39 9.15 -1.61
C LYS A 316 34.40 9.85 -0.68
N LYS A 317 34.87 10.35 0.47
CA LYS A 317 34.05 11.19 1.35
C LYS A 317 33.46 12.32 0.51
N PRO A 318 32.14 12.59 0.57
CA PRO A 318 31.58 13.78 -0.04
C PRO A 318 32.24 15.00 0.60
N GLU A 319 32.83 15.86 -0.24
CA GLU A 319 33.37 17.15 0.15
C GLU A 319 32.25 17.94 0.86
N LYS A 320 32.47 18.30 2.13
CA LYS A 320 31.61 19.25 2.82
C LYS A 320 31.70 20.55 2.03
N LYS A 321 30.62 20.92 1.33
CA LYS A 321 30.45 22.31 0.90
C LYS A 321 30.31 23.15 2.17
N GLU A 322 31.34 23.92 2.48
CA GLU A 322 31.23 25.00 3.47
C GLU A 322 30.11 25.95 3.02
N GLU A 323 29.06 26.01 3.82
CA GLU A 323 28.02 27.01 3.71
C GLU A 323 28.64 28.36 4.07
N ILE A 324 28.82 29.22 3.08
CA ILE A 324 29.28 30.59 3.27
C ILE A 324 28.17 31.34 4.02
N VAL A 325 28.29 31.42 5.35
CA VAL A 325 27.45 32.28 6.18
C VAL A 325 27.82 33.73 5.87
N ALA A 326 26.96 34.41 5.13
CA ALA A 326 27.10 35.84 4.86
C ALA A 326 27.03 36.63 6.18
N ARG A 327 28.12 37.35 6.51
CA ARG A 327 28.14 38.31 7.62
C ARG A 327 27.12 39.43 7.37
N PRO A 328 26.29 39.80 8.37
CA PRO A 328 25.43 40.98 8.24
C PRO A 328 26.28 42.25 8.23
N LYS A 329 25.97 43.17 7.30
CA LYS A 329 26.61 44.49 7.22
C LYS A 329 26.31 45.32 8.48
N PRO A 330 27.28 46.08 9.01
CA PRO A 330 27.03 46.94 10.16
C PRO A 330 26.13 48.12 9.76
N LYS A 331 25.09 48.37 10.56
CA LYS A 331 24.29 49.60 10.48
C LYS A 331 25.17 50.79 10.84
N LYS A 332 25.32 51.74 9.92
CA LYS A 332 25.87 53.07 10.23
C LYS A 332 24.84 53.83 11.08
N LYS A 333 25.32 54.41 12.18
CA LYS A 333 24.63 55.45 12.96
C LYS A 333 24.70 56.78 12.22
#